data_AF-A0A849HY24-F1
#
_entry.id   AF-A0A849HY24-F1
#
_cell.length_a   1.000
_cell.length_b   1.000
_cell.length_c   1.000
_cell.angle_alpha   90.00
_cell.angle_beta   90.00
_cell.angle_gamma   90.00
#
_symmetry.space_group_name_H-M   'P 1'
#
loop_
_entity.id
_entity.type
_entity.pdbx_description
1 polymer ?
#
loop_
_entity_poly.entity_id
_entity_poly.type
_entity_poly.pdbx_seq_one_letter_code
_entity_poly.pdbx_strand_id
1 'polypeptide(L)' 'MRHGADGIRCGIGNGSICITRVVAGSGIPQLSALMDTAPVCR' A
#
# COMPACT_ATOMS: atom_id res chain seq x y z
N MET A 1 -8.28 -13.22 2.53
CA MET A 1 -8.64 -12.26 1.47
C MET A 1 -10.10 -12.52 1.10
N ARG A 2 -11.03 -11.62 1.45
CA ARG A 2 -12.49 -11.92 1.41
C ARG A 2 -13.08 -12.04 0.00
N HIS A 3 -12.43 -11.48 -1.00
CA HIS A 3 -12.90 -11.47 -2.39
C HIS A 3 -12.10 -12.42 -3.30
N GLY A 4 -11.35 -13.37 -2.72
CA GLY A 4 -10.61 -14.37 -3.49
C GLY A 4 -9.48 -13.80 -4.35
N ALA A 5 -8.85 -12.69 -3.93
CA ALA A 5 -7.69 -12.16 -4.65
C ALA A 5 -6.51 -13.13 -4.56
N ASP A 6 -5.84 -13.38 -5.68
CA ASP A 6 -4.66 -14.26 -5.75
C ASP A 6 -3.39 -13.61 -5.19
N GLY A 7 -3.42 -12.29 -5.02
CA GLY A 7 -2.31 -11.51 -4.49
C GLY A 7 -2.71 -10.07 -4.20
N ILE A 8 -1.90 -9.39 -3.39
CA ILE A 8 -2.12 -8.00 -2.98
C ILE A 8 -0.99 -7.13 -3.51
N ARG A 9 -1.33 -6.12 -4.32
CA ARG A 9 -0.40 -5.07 -4.72
C ARG A 9 -0.46 -3.93 -3.69
N CYS A 10 0.54 -3.88 -2.82
CA CYS A 10 0.59 -2.93 -1.72
C CYS A 10 1.44 -1.68 -2.05
N GLY A 11 0.90 -0.49 -1.78
CA GLY A 11 1.59 0.80 -1.89
C GLY A 11 0.67 1.94 -2.35
N ILE A 12 0.67 3.05 -1.61
CA ILE A 12 0.03 4.32 -1.98
C ILE A 12 1.00 5.46 -1.65
N GLY A 13 1.28 6.33 -2.62
CA GLY A 13 2.09 7.51 -2.41
C GLY A 13 3.56 7.20 -2.06
N ASN A 14 4.08 6.05 -2.46
CA ASN A 14 5.45 5.60 -2.14
C ASN A 14 6.47 5.83 -3.26
N GLY A 15 6.03 6.14 -4.48
CA GLY A 15 6.91 6.37 -5.64
C GLY A 15 7.40 7.81 -5.74
N SER A 16 8.62 8.01 -6.26
CA SER A 16 9.25 9.33 -6.43
C SER A 16 8.48 10.30 -7.35
N ILE A 17 7.77 9.77 -8.35
CA ILE A 17 6.90 10.55 -9.25
C ILE A 17 5.45 10.68 -8.73
N CYS A 18 5.10 9.94 -7.67
CA CYS A 18 3.72 9.84 -7.23
C CYS A 18 3.33 11.07 -6.42
N ILE A 19 2.38 11.84 -6.92
CA ILE A 19 1.94 13.11 -6.32
C ILE A 19 0.86 12.95 -5.24
N THR A 20 0.41 11.73 -4.94
CA THR A 20 -0.74 11.49 -4.04
C THR A 20 -0.52 12.07 -2.63
N ARG A 21 0.70 12.01 -2.10
CA ARG A 21 1.03 12.65 -0.81
C ARG A 21 0.88 14.18 -0.86
N VAL A 22 1.20 14.79 -2.00
CA VAL A 22 1.19 16.25 -2.18
C VAL A 22 -0.24 16.76 -2.40
N VAL A 23 -1.03 16.07 -3.22
CA VAL A 23 -2.37 16.53 -3.62
C VAL A 23 -3.46 16.02 -2.68
N ALA A 24 -3.47 14.73 -2.37
CA ALA A 24 -4.51 14.12 -1.54
C ALA A 24 -4.14 14.05 -0.05
N GLY A 25 -2.90 14.40 0.31
CA GLY A 25 -2.41 14.30 1.69
C GLY A 25 -2.31 12.86 2.20
N SER A 26 -2.49 11.85 1.34
CA SER A 26 -2.57 10.45 1.72
C SER A 26 -1.37 9.66 1.20
N GLY A 27 -0.88 8.75 2.04
CA GLY A 27 0.21 7.84 1.71
C GLY A 27 0.75 7.15 2.96
N ILE A 28 1.43 6.04 2.73
CA ILE A 28 2.06 5.24 3.80
C ILE A 28 3.52 4.98 3.42
N PRO A 29 4.47 4.97 4.38
CA PRO A 29 5.84 4.50 4.11
C PRO A 29 5.82 3.04 3.62
N GLN A 30 6.53 2.75 2.53
CA GLN A 30 6.41 1.45 1.84
C GLN A 30 6.76 0.26 2.73
N LEU A 31 7.78 0.41 3.59
CA LEU A 31 8.18 -0.68 4.49
C LEU A 31 7.11 -0.97 5.54
N SER A 32 6.55 0.07 6.18
CA SER A 32 5.44 -0.06 7.13
C SER A 32 4.22 -0.72 6.46
N ALA A 33 3.87 -0.27 5.25
CA ALA A 33 2.76 -0.84 4.50
C ALA A 33 2.91 -2.35 4.27
N LEU A 34 4.13 -2.81 3.93
CA LEU A 34 4.41 -4.25 3.77
C LEU A 34 4.36 -5.00 5.11
N MET A 35 4.92 -4.42 6.17
CA MET A 35 4.92 -5.02 7.51
C MET A 35 3.49 -5.22 8.04
N ASP A 36 2.59 -4.28 7.77
CA ASP A 36 1.19 -4.36 8.20
C ASP A 36 0.35 -5.27 7.28
N THR A 37 0.64 -5.26 5.97
CA THR A 37 -0.16 -5.99 4.97
C THR A 37 0.20 -7.48 4.90
N ALA A 38 1.47 -7.84 4.99
CA ALA A 38 1.92 -9.24 4.90
C ALA A 38 1.22 -10.20 5.89
N PRO A 39 1.08 -9.90 7.20
CA PRO A 39 0.45 -10.81 8.15
C PRO A 39 -1.06 -11.01 7.92
N VAL A 40 -1.74 -10.09 7.21
CA VAL A 40 -3.18 -10.19 6.90
C VAL A 40 -3.48 -10.83 5.54
N CYS A 41 -2.45 -11.04 4.71
CA CYS A 41 -2.52 -11.70 3.42
C CYS A 41 -2.62 -13.23 3.58
N ARG A 42 -3.83 -13.71 3.92
CA ARG A 42 -4.18 -15.15 3.98
C ARG A 42 -5.26 -15.53 2.99
#